data_AF-A0A6S7JLA6-F1
#
_entry.id   AF-A0A6S7JLA6-F1
#
_cell.length_a   1.000
_cell.length_b   1.000
_cell.length_c   1.000
_cell.angle_alpha   90.00
_cell.angle_beta   90.00
_cell.angle_gamma   90.00
#
_symmetry.space_group_name_H-M   'P 1'
#
loop_
_entity.id
_entity.type
_entity.pdbx_description
1 polymer ?
#
loop_
_entity_poly.entity_id
_entity_poly.type
_entity_poly.pdbx_seq_one_letter_code
_entity_poly.pdbx_strand_id
1 'polypeptide(L)'
;MNVEDKKQERSKAKMAATVAARRLIGAYNRNCEYDILKDSMFELEKVFDDFCVINEEYELIVSDEKYAEHRVVNGEDIRTYRDNVKGCYQEARSVFVSVKATIEQKARQQSAGPVKVALKNDICRIHELITVVDESFKLENVNMAALQLDKSDLQSILNIICDNMAKLGSIETQEQVNLIQEEVDTIIRTVYNCIRKINLFLHEQQAFVKSLHIQNATFPSETNTPPPENTETINTVSPLDINTNIPPEDTETISTMSPPGNQHQHPPENTETINTMSPPGNQHQHPPENTETINTMSPPETNTPRETISTTSPTAINTNIPP
;
A
#
# COMPACT_ATOMS: atom_id res chain seq x y z
N MET A 1 49.48 -29.35 -12.38
CA MET A 1 49.40 -27.98 -12.92
C MET A 1 50.63 -27.23 -12.43
N ASN A 2 51.32 -26.48 -13.29
CA ASN A 2 52.53 -25.75 -12.90
C ASN A 2 52.16 -24.55 -12.01
N VAL A 3 53.01 -24.19 -11.04
CA VAL A 3 52.82 -23.01 -10.18
C VAL A 3 52.70 -21.72 -11.00
N GLU A 4 53.42 -21.64 -12.12
CA GLU A 4 53.36 -20.47 -13.02
C GLU A 4 52.03 -20.40 -13.78
N ASP A 5 51.43 -21.54 -14.15
CA ASP A 5 50.10 -21.57 -14.79
C ASP A 5 49.04 -21.01 -13.83
N LYS A 6 49.09 -21.44 -12.56
CA LYS A 6 48.17 -20.98 -11.52
C LYS A 6 48.38 -19.51 -11.16
N LYS A 7 49.63 -19.03 -11.15
CA LYS A 7 49.96 -17.61 -10.99
C LYS A 7 49.35 -16.77 -12.12
N GLN A 8 49.46 -17.24 -13.36
CA GLN A 8 48.89 -16.56 -14.51
C GLN A 8 47.34 -16.56 -14.46
N GLU A 9 46.74 -17.68 -14.08
CA GLU A 9 45.30 -17.81 -13.87
C GLU A 9 44.80 -16.83 -12.80
N ARG A 10 45.46 -16.77 -11.64
CA ARG A 10 45.19 -15.81 -10.56
C ARG A 10 45.29 -14.37 -11.05
N SER A 11 46.31 -14.05 -11.85
CA SER A 11 46.48 -12.71 -12.41
C SER A 11 45.35 -12.32 -13.36
N LYS A 12 44.86 -13.27 -14.17
CA LYS A 12 43.69 -13.05 -15.04
C LYS A 12 42.42 -12.83 -14.22
N ALA A 13 42.20 -13.64 -13.18
CA ALA A 13 41.04 -13.51 -12.29
C ALA A 13 41.05 -12.18 -11.54
N LYS A 14 42.20 -11.73 -11.00
CA LYS A 14 42.35 -10.37 -10.44
C LYS A 14 41.97 -9.30 -11.46
N MET A 15 42.46 -9.41 -12.70
CA MET A 15 42.16 -8.42 -13.73
C MET A 15 40.67 -8.39 -14.04
N ALA A 16 40.01 -9.54 -14.15
CA ALA A 16 38.57 -9.63 -14.35
C ALA A 16 37.79 -8.96 -13.21
N ALA A 17 38.11 -9.29 -11.95
CA ALA A 17 37.45 -8.69 -10.78
C ALA A 17 37.65 -7.17 -10.70
N THR A 18 38.87 -6.69 -10.91
CA THR A 18 39.17 -5.25 -10.87
C THR A 18 38.55 -4.48 -12.05
N VAL A 19 38.47 -5.08 -13.23
CA VAL A 19 37.79 -4.49 -14.40
C VAL A 19 36.28 -4.44 -14.16
N ALA A 20 35.66 -5.50 -13.66
CA ALA A 20 34.24 -5.51 -13.32
C ALA A 20 33.89 -4.47 -12.25
N ALA A 21 34.72 -4.33 -11.21
CA ALA A 21 34.55 -3.32 -10.17
C ALA A 21 34.59 -1.90 -10.76
N ARG A 22 35.59 -1.59 -11.60
CA ARG A 22 35.67 -0.30 -12.30
C ARG A 22 34.51 -0.08 -13.26
N ARG A 23 34.02 -1.13 -13.91
CA ARG A 23 32.85 -1.04 -14.81
C ARG A 23 31.61 -0.63 -14.04
N LEU A 24 31.35 -1.25 -12.88
CA LEU A 24 30.23 -0.92 -11.99
C LEU A 24 30.34 0.54 -11.49
N ILE A 25 31.50 0.93 -10.96
CA ILE A 25 31.74 2.32 -10.51
C ILE A 25 31.59 3.31 -11.68
N GLY A 26 32.11 2.96 -12.86
CA GLY A 26 31.99 3.79 -14.05
C GLY A 26 30.54 3.92 -14.53
N ALA A 27 29.75 2.85 -14.47
CA ALA A 27 28.32 2.89 -14.78
C ALA A 27 27.56 3.77 -13.78
N TYR A 28 27.90 3.69 -12.49
CA TYR A 28 27.35 4.57 -11.47
C TYR A 28 27.68 6.04 -11.74
N ASN A 29 28.95 6.37 -12.01
CA ASN A 29 29.39 7.74 -12.28
C ASN A 29 28.75 8.34 -13.55
N ARG A 30 28.30 7.50 -14.49
CA ARG A 30 27.55 7.92 -15.68
C ARG A 30 26.04 8.00 -15.45
N ASN A 31 25.57 7.77 -14.22
CA ASN A 31 24.16 7.69 -13.86
C ASN A 31 23.38 6.68 -14.74
N CYS A 32 23.99 5.53 -15.03
CA CYS A 32 23.30 4.46 -15.74
C CYS A 32 22.08 3.97 -14.95
N GLU A 33 21.12 3.38 -15.66
CA GLU A 33 19.89 2.84 -15.08
C GLU A 33 20.19 1.72 -14.06
N TYR A 34 19.27 1.54 -13.10
CA TYR A 34 19.46 0.58 -12.01
C TYR A 34 19.66 -0.85 -12.50
N ASP A 35 18.96 -1.25 -13.56
CA ASP A 35 19.08 -2.59 -14.13
C ASP A 35 20.50 -2.84 -14.68
N ILE A 36 21.10 -1.83 -15.32
CA ILE A 36 22.49 -1.90 -15.78
C ILE A 36 23.46 -2.03 -14.61
N LEU A 37 23.20 -1.30 -13.51
CA LEU A 37 24.01 -1.39 -12.29
C LEU A 37 23.86 -2.76 -11.63
N LYS A 38 22.66 -3.33 -11.63
CA LYS A 38 22.36 -4.65 -11.08
C LYS A 38 23.06 -5.75 -11.86
N ASP A 39 23.01 -5.70 -13.19
CA ASP A 39 23.72 -6.64 -14.05
C ASP A 39 25.24 -6.54 -13.85
N SER A 40 25.76 -5.31 -13.73
CA SER A 40 27.18 -5.07 -13.45
C SER A 40 27.60 -5.57 -12.06
N MET A 41 26.73 -5.48 -11.05
CA MET A 41 26.96 -6.03 -9.72
C MET A 41 26.98 -7.57 -9.75
N PHE A 42 26.05 -8.19 -10.46
CA PHE A 42 26.01 -9.65 -10.63
C PHE A 42 27.26 -10.18 -11.34
N GLU A 43 27.71 -9.49 -12.40
CA GLU A 43 28.98 -9.80 -13.07
C GLU A 43 30.15 -9.70 -12.09
N LEU A 44 30.21 -8.63 -11.29
CA LEU A 44 31.26 -8.42 -10.27
C LEU A 44 31.27 -9.53 -9.20
N GLU A 45 30.12 -9.93 -8.67
CA GLU A 45 30.02 -11.01 -7.67
C GLU A 45 30.58 -12.31 -8.24
N LYS A 46 30.15 -12.67 -9.45
CA LYS A 46 30.63 -13.89 -10.12
C LYS A 46 32.15 -13.89 -10.29
N VAL A 47 32.72 -12.84 -10.88
CA VAL A 47 34.18 -12.81 -11.13
C VAL A 47 35.00 -12.69 -9.85
N PHE A 48 34.43 -12.12 -8.78
CA PHE A 48 35.08 -12.04 -7.49
C PHE A 48 35.08 -13.39 -6.76
N ASP A 49 33.98 -14.14 -6.84
CA ASP A 49 33.91 -15.51 -6.31
C ASP A 49 34.90 -16.42 -7.05
N ASP A 50 34.96 -16.35 -8.39
CA ASP A 50 35.95 -17.07 -9.20
C ASP A 50 37.38 -16.72 -8.76
N PHE A 51 37.66 -15.43 -8.52
CA PHE A 51 38.96 -14.98 -8.00
C PHE A 51 39.27 -15.58 -6.63
N CYS A 52 38.30 -15.64 -5.72
CA CYS A 52 38.52 -16.18 -4.38
C CYS A 52 38.93 -17.65 -4.43
N VAL A 53 38.24 -18.46 -5.23
CA VAL A 53 38.56 -19.89 -5.43
C VAL A 53 39.96 -20.05 -6.00
N ILE A 54 40.28 -19.35 -7.10
CA ILE A 54 41.61 -19.44 -7.74
C ILE A 54 42.72 -18.96 -6.80
N ASN A 55 42.47 -17.90 -6.03
CA ASN A 55 43.42 -17.37 -5.07
C ASN A 55 43.69 -18.37 -3.93
N GLU A 56 42.66 -19.02 -3.40
CA GLU A 56 42.79 -20.05 -2.36
C GLU A 56 43.60 -21.27 -2.87
N GLU A 57 43.30 -21.74 -4.09
CA GLU A 57 44.09 -22.81 -4.72
C GLU A 57 45.57 -22.41 -4.90
N TYR A 58 45.83 -21.17 -5.29
CA TYR A 58 47.20 -20.67 -5.42
C TYR A 58 47.90 -20.55 -4.05
N GLU A 59 47.21 -20.04 -3.02
CA GLU A 59 47.69 -19.98 -1.63
C GLU A 59 48.09 -21.38 -1.12
N LEU A 60 47.29 -22.41 -1.43
CA LEU A 60 47.60 -23.79 -1.06
C LEU A 60 48.89 -24.28 -1.73
N ILE A 61 49.10 -23.97 -3.02
CA ILE A 61 50.31 -24.37 -3.75
C ILE A 61 51.56 -23.71 -3.15
N VAL A 62 51.53 -22.39 -2.93
CA VAL A 62 52.70 -21.65 -2.43
C VAL A 62 52.93 -21.80 -0.93
N SER A 63 52.06 -22.52 -0.24
CA SER A 63 52.27 -22.92 1.16
C SER A 63 53.40 -23.96 1.29
N ASP A 64 53.66 -24.74 0.23
CA ASP A 64 54.82 -25.62 0.17
C ASP A 64 56.12 -24.78 0.10
N GLU A 65 57.10 -25.13 0.93
CA GLU A 65 58.36 -24.40 1.03
C GLU A 65 59.16 -24.43 -0.27
N LYS A 66 58.93 -25.43 -1.13
CA LYS A 66 59.54 -25.51 -2.47
C LYS A 66 59.09 -24.41 -3.44
N TYR A 67 58.06 -23.65 -3.08
CA TYR A 67 57.52 -22.53 -3.87
C TYR A 67 57.46 -21.24 -3.05
N ALA A 68 58.25 -21.13 -1.96
CA ALA A 68 58.22 -19.97 -1.08
C ALA A 68 58.56 -18.66 -1.82
N GLU A 69 59.39 -18.73 -2.87
CA GLU A 69 59.74 -17.60 -3.75
C GLU A 69 58.53 -17.03 -4.51
N HIS A 70 57.47 -17.82 -4.69
CA HIS A 70 56.24 -17.42 -5.37
C HIS A 70 55.20 -16.76 -4.44
N ARG A 71 55.49 -16.65 -3.13
CA ARG A 71 54.62 -15.98 -2.14
C ARG A 71 54.61 -14.46 -2.30
N VAL A 72 55.62 -13.89 -2.96
CA VAL A 72 55.71 -12.46 -3.28
C VAL A 72 55.52 -12.28 -4.78
N VAL A 73 54.53 -11.48 -5.17
CA VAL A 73 54.20 -11.19 -6.58
C VAL A 73 54.30 -9.68 -6.78
N ASN A 74 55.21 -9.24 -7.65
CA ASN A 74 55.46 -7.82 -7.94
C ASN A 74 55.80 -6.97 -6.70
N GLY A 75 56.49 -7.55 -5.72
CA GLY A 75 56.84 -6.87 -4.46
C GLY A 75 55.71 -6.81 -3.43
N GLU A 76 54.53 -7.32 -3.76
CA GLU A 76 53.43 -7.50 -2.82
C GLU A 76 53.41 -8.95 -2.33
N ASP A 77 53.27 -9.15 -1.02
CA ASP A 77 52.96 -10.48 -0.51
C ASP A 77 51.55 -10.92 -0.94
N ILE A 78 51.32 -12.23 -0.87
CA ILE A 78 50.07 -12.86 -1.29
C ILE A 78 48.83 -12.29 -0.61
N ARG A 79 48.92 -11.84 0.65
CA ARG A 79 47.81 -11.27 1.42
C ARG A 79 47.52 -9.85 0.96
N THR A 80 48.55 -9.02 0.84
CA THR A 80 48.42 -7.65 0.28
C THR A 80 47.75 -7.69 -1.09
N TYR A 81 48.14 -8.63 -1.96
CA TYR A 81 47.52 -8.80 -3.26
C TYR A 81 46.01 -9.11 -3.19
N ARG A 82 45.61 -10.03 -2.30
CA ARG A 82 44.20 -10.38 -2.09
C ARG A 82 43.42 -9.21 -1.52
N ASP A 83 43.99 -8.52 -0.54
CA ASP A 83 43.34 -7.40 0.14
C ASP A 83 43.13 -6.22 -0.82
N ASN A 84 44.03 -6.00 -1.78
CA ASN A 84 43.85 -5.04 -2.87
C ASN A 84 42.61 -5.36 -3.73
N VAL A 85 42.44 -6.62 -4.15
CA VAL A 85 41.27 -7.03 -4.96
C VAL A 85 39.98 -6.94 -4.15
N LYS A 86 40.02 -7.36 -2.88
CA LYS A 86 38.91 -7.25 -1.94
C LYS A 86 38.51 -5.78 -1.71
N GLY A 87 39.48 -4.88 -1.62
CA GLY A 87 39.24 -3.44 -1.51
C GLY A 87 38.44 -2.90 -2.69
N CYS A 88 38.86 -3.23 -3.93
CA CYS A 88 38.12 -2.84 -5.14
C CYS A 88 36.68 -3.39 -5.16
N TYR A 89 36.49 -4.65 -4.75
CA TYR A 89 35.16 -5.24 -4.65
C TYR A 89 34.29 -4.51 -3.62
N GLN A 90 34.83 -4.26 -2.42
CA GLN A 90 34.10 -3.62 -1.34
C GLN A 90 33.69 -2.19 -1.69
N GLU A 91 34.59 -1.42 -2.32
CA GLU A 91 34.30 -0.09 -2.83
C GLU A 91 33.12 -0.11 -3.81
N ALA A 92 33.20 -0.93 -4.86
CA ALA A 92 32.17 -1.01 -5.88
C ALA A 92 30.82 -1.52 -5.31
N ARG A 93 30.87 -2.50 -4.40
CA ARG A 93 29.69 -3.00 -3.69
C ARG A 93 29.04 -1.92 -2.81
N SER A 94 29.84 -1.13 -2.10
CA SER A 94 29.32 -0.04 -1.24
C SER A 94 28.54 0.99 -2.05
N VAL A 95 29.03 1.31 -3.26
CA VAL A 95 28.36 2.21 -4.20
C VAL A 95 27.01 1.62 -4.62
N PHE A 96 26.98 0.35 -5.02
CA PHE A 96 25.74 -0.31 -5.42
C PHE A 96 24.70 -0.37 -4.29
N VAL A 97 25.14 -0.70 -3.06
CA VAL A 97 24.26 -0.75 -1.88
C VAL A 97 23.65 0.63 -1.58
N SER A 98 24.44 1.69 -1.68
CA SER A 98 23.96 3.07 -1.52
C SER A 98 22.88 3.44 -2.56
N VAL A 99 23.10 3.10 -3.83
CA VAL A 99 22.12 3.32 -4.91
C VAL A 99 20.83 2.55 -4.65
N LYS A 100 20.94 1.27 -4.30
CA LYS A 100 19.79 0.42 -3.99
C LYS A 100 18.96 1.02 -2.84
N ALA A 101 19.61 1.43 -1.76
CA ALA A 101 18.93 2.04 -0.62
C ALA A 101 18.21 3.35 -1.02
N THR A 102 18.82 4.15 -1.88
CA THR A 102 18.23 5.40 -2.40
C THR A 102 16.98 5.14 -3.23
N ILE A 103 16.99 4.12 -4.10
CA ILE A 103 15.84 3.74 -4.92
C ILE A 103 14.71 3.20 -4.04
N GLU A 104 15.02 2.32 -3.10
CA GLU A 104 14.04 1.79 -2.14
C GLU A 104 13.43 2.91 -1.27
N GLN A 105 14.23 3.89 -0.86
CA GLN A 105 13.73 5.07 -0.16
C GLN A 105 12.81 5.92 -1.04
N LYS A 106 13.16 6.15 -2.31
CA LYS A 106 12.32 6.91 -3.25
C LYS A 106 11.00 6.19 -3.51
N ALA A 107 11.03 4.87 -3.68
CA ALA A 107 9.82 4.06 -3.83
C ALA A 107 8.91 4.17 -2.59
N ARG A 108 9.48 4.05 -1.38
CA ARG A 108 8.75 4.25 -0.12
C ARG A 108 8.11 5.63 -0.04
N GLN A 109 8.85 6.69 -0.37
CA GLN A 109 8.33 8.06 -0.36
C GLN A 109 7.21 8.27 -1.39
N GLN A 110 7.32 7.68 -2.58
CA GLN A 110 6.26 7.73 -3.60
C GLN A 110 4.97 7.05 -3.12
N SER A 111 5.07 5.93 -2.37
CA SER A 111 3.91 5.28 -1.78
C SER A 111 3.36 5.99 -0.53
N ALA A 112 4.23 6.59 0.29
CA ALA A 112 3.83 7.25 1.54
C ALA A 112 3.16 8.61 1.33
N GLY A 113 3.58 9.36 0.31
CA GLY A 113 3.08 10.71 0.03
C GLY A 113 1.55 10.79 -0.08
N PRO A 114 0.90 9.98 -0.94
CA PRO A 114 -0.55 9.95 -1.04
C PRO A 114 -1.26 9.60 0.28
N VAL A 115 -0.71 8.66 1.06
CA VAL A 115 -1.27 8.25 2.36
C VAL A 115 -1.20 9.40 3.36
N LYS A 116 -0.07 10.11 3.43
CA LYS A 116 0.09 11.30 4.29
C LYS A 116 -0.89 12.42 3.94
N VAL A 117 -1.10 12.67 2.64
CA VAL A 117 -2.05 13.68 2.17
C VAL A 117 -3.48 13.28 2.52
N ALA A 118 -3.86 12.02 2.27
CA ALA A 118 -5.17 11.50 2.64
C ALA A 118 -5.42 11.63 4.14
N LEU A 119 -4.46 11.18 4.96
CA LEU A 119 -4.54 11.28 6.41
C LEU A 119 -4.71 12.72 6.90
N LYS A 120 -3.93 13.66 6.36
CA LYS A 120 -4.06 15.08 6.72
C LYS A 120 -5.45 15.63 6.37
N ASN A 121 -5.99 15.27 5.21
CA ASN A 121 -7.32 15.70 4.79
C ASN A 121 -8.40 15.10 5.69
N ASP A 122 -8.30 13.82 6.05
CA ASP A 122 -9.24 13.13 6.93
C ASP A 122 -9.21 13.71 8.35
N ILE A 123 -8.02 14.06 8.85
CA ILE A 123 -7.82 14.77 10.11
C ILE A 123 -8.54 16.12 10.10
N CYS A 124 -8.35 16.93 9.06
CA CYS A 124 -9.04 18.21 8.91
C CYS A 124 -10.56 18.02 8.90
N ARG A 125 -11.05 17.04 8.13
CA ARG A 125 -12.48 16.74 8.04
C ARG A 125 -13.08 16.32 9.38
N ILE A 126 -12.35 15.55 10.20
CA ILE A 126 -12.79 15.23 11.56
C ILE A 126 -12.86 16.48 12.44
N HIS A 127 -11.86 17.35 12.39
CA HIS A 127 -11.89 18.59 13.18
C HIS A 127 -13.07 19.49 12.81
N GLU A 128 -13.37 19.62 11.51
CA GLU A 128 -14.54 20.34 11.02
C GLU A 128 -15.84 19.71 11.56
N LEU A 129 -15.97 18.38 11.47
CA LEU A 129 -17.17 17.67 11.93
C LEU A 129 -17.35 17.74 13.45
N ILE A 130 -16.26 17.67 14.23
CA ILE A 130 -16.29 17.89 15.68
C ILE A 130 -16.81 19.31 15.98
N THR A 131 -16.36 20.30 15.22
CA THR A 131 -16.81 21.70 15.39
C THR A 131 -18.31 21.83 15.13
N VAL A 132 -18.80 21.23 14.03
CA VAL A 132 -20.25 21.20 13.69
C VAL A 132 -21.06 20.53 14.79
N VAL A 133 -20.58 19.43 15.35
CA VAL A 133 -21.26 18.76 16.47
C VAL A 133 -21.29 19.63 17.72
N ASP A 134 -20.16 20.24 18.09
CA ASP A 134 -20.08 21.13 19.26
C ASP A 134 -20.97 22.38 19.09
N GLU A 135 -21.14 22.89 17.87
CA GLU A 135 -22.09 23.96 17.56
C GLU A 135 -23.54 23.51 17.64
N SER A 136 -23.84 22.29 17.17
CA SER A 136 -25.18 21.71 17.25
C SER A 136 -25.67 21.59 18.69
N PHE A 137 -24.77 21.29 19.63
CA PHE A 137 -25.10 21.26 21.07
C PHE A 137 -25.35 22.64 21.71
N LYS A 138 -24.97 23.73 21.05
CA LYS A 138 -25.23 25.11 21.53
C LYS A 138 -26.60 25.63 21.10
N LEU A 139 -27.26 24.94 20.16
CA LEU A 139 -28.59 25.32 19.68
C LEU A 139 -29.67 24.96 20.71
N GLU A 140 -30.70 25.80 20.81
CA GLU A 140 -31.84 25.59 21.71
C GLU A 140 -32.65 24.33 21.34
N ASN A 141 -32.74 24.03 20.03
CA ASN A 141 -33.40 22.85 19.49
C ASN A 141 -32.42 22.00 18.68
N VAL A 142 -31.83 21.00 19.33
CA VAL A 142 -30.86 20.11 18.71
C VAL A 142 -31.55 19.13 17.75
N ASN A 143 -31.08 19.07 16.51
CA ASN A 143 -31.59 18.12 15.52
C ASN A 143 -30.99 16.72 15.74
N MET A 144 -31.82 15.82 16.27
CA MET A 144 -31.43 14.43 16.61
C MET A 144 -30.99 13.60 15.41
N ALA A 145 -31.64 13.80 14.26
CA ALA A 145 -31.33 13.06 13.04
C ALA A 145 -29.97 13.50 12.48
N ALA A 146 -29.68 14.80 12.50
CA ALA A 146 -28.39 15.34 12.11
C ALA A 146 -27.27 14.82 13.03
N LEU A 147 -27.45 14.83 14.35
CA LEU A 147 -26.45 14.29 15.28
C LEU A 147 -26.15 12.80 15.10
N GLN A 148 -27.16 11.99 14.74
CA GLN A 148 -26.95 10.57 14.43
C GLN A 148 -26.13 10.40 13.14
N LEU A 149 -26.39 11.23 12.13
CA LEU A 149 -25.62 11.24 10.89
C LEU A 149 -24.16 11.65 11.17
N ASP A 150 -23.95 12.76 11.87
CA ASP A 150 -22.62 13.26 12.23
C ASP A 150 -21.82 12.23 13.05
N LYS A 151 -22.49 11.52 13.98
CA LYS A 151 -21.88 10.40 14.72
C LYS A 151 -21.41 9.29 13.79
N SER A 152 -22.22 8.88 12.82
CA SER A 152 -21.86 7.85 11.84
C SER A 152 -20.68 8.30 10.99
N ASP A 153 -20.68 9.57 10.56
CA ASP A 153 -19.59 10.14 9.77
C ASP A 153 -18.28 10.23 10.57
N LEU A 154 -18.33 10.64 11.84
CA LEU A 154 -17.17 10.63 12.75
C LEU A 154 -16.56 9.22 12.87
N GLN A 155 -17.39 8.19 13.04
CA GLN A 155 -16.93 6.80 13.11
C GLN A 155 -16.32 6.34 11.80
N SER A 156 -16.95 6.68 10.68
CA SER A 156 -16.49 6.33 9.33
C SER A 156 -15.12 6.92 9.05
N ILE A 157 -14.93 8.23 9.27
CA ILE A 157 -13.65 8.89 9.01
C ILE A 157 -12.58 8.39 9.99
N LEU A 158 -12.93 8.14 11.25
CA LEU A 158 -11.99 7.58 12.23
C LEU A 158 -11.42 6.23 11.79
N ASN A 159 -12.26 5.34 11.25
CA ASN A 159 -11.82 4.06 10.70
C ASN A 159 -10.85 4.26 9.53
N ILE A 160 -11.15 5.19 8.62
CA ILE A 160 -10.27 5.52 7.49
C ILE A 160 -8.90 6.04 7.97
N ILE A 161 -8.88 6.90 9.00
CA ILE A 161 -7.65 7.40 9.61
C ILE A 161 -6.83 6.24 10.19
N CYS A 162 -7.46 5.33 10.93
CA CYS A 162 -6.78 4.16 11.49
C CYS A 162 -6.19 3.26 10.39
N ASP A 163 -6.94 3.01 9.31
CA ASP A 163 -6.46 2.22 8.17
C ASP A 163 -5.28 2.90 7.45
N ASN A 164 -5.36 4.22 7.26
CA ASN A 164 -4.27 5.00 6.66
C ASN A 164 -3.03 5.03 7.57
N MET A 165 -3.19 5.07 8.89
CA MET A 165 -2.08 4.93 9.83
C MET A 165 -1.43 3.54 9.79
N ALA A 166 -2.23 2.48 9.72
CA ALA A 166 -1.70 1.12 9.57
C ALA A 166 -0.91 0.96 8.26
N LYS A 167 -1.43 1.52 7.16
CA LYS A 167 -0.71 1.58 5.87
C LYS A 167 0.57 2.39 5.97
N LEU A 168 0.56 3.53 6.65
CA LEU A 168 1.75 4.36 6.81
C LEU A 168 2.82 3.63 7.65
N GLY A 169 2.40 2.90 8.68
CA GLY A 169 3.25 2.06 9.52
C GLY A 169 3.96 0.92 8.78
N SER A 170 3.42 0.45 7.66
CA SER A 170 4.08 -0.58 6.84
C SER A 170 5.05 -0.01 5.80
N ILE A 171 4.98 1.30 5.51
CA ILE A 171 5.78 1.97 4.48
C ILE A 171 6.95 2.74 5.10
N GLU A 172 6.71 3.45 6.20
CA GLU A 172 7.68 4.39 6.78
C GLU A 172 8.45 3.83 7.98
N THR A 173 9.50 4.55 8.38
CA THR A 173 10.25 4.20 9.58
C THR A 173 9.42 4.53 10.82
N GLN A 174 9.66 3.80 11.92
CA GLN A 174 8.97 4.04 13.19
C GLN A 174 9.08 5.51 13.65
N GLU A 175 10.23 6.13 13.46
CA GLU A 175 10.47 7.53 13.82
C GLU A 175 9.56 8.50 13.07
N GLN A 176 9.34 8.28 11.76
CA GLN A 176 8.45 9.11 10.95
C GLN A 176 6.97 8.91 11.31
N VAL A 177 6.59 7.66 11.60
CA VAL A 177 5.23 7.31 12.03
C VAL A 177 4.89 7.94 13.38
N ASN A 178 5.85 7.95 14.33
CA ASN A 178 5.64 8.50 15.67
C ASN A 178 5.21 9.98 15.66
N LEU A 179 5.73 10.79 14.73
CA LEU A 179 5.38 12.20 14.61
C LEU A 179 3.90 12.42 14.29
N ILE A 180 3.30 11.51 13.53
CA ILE A 180 1.91 11.59 13.09
C ILE A 180 0.99 10.85 14.09
N GLN A 181 1.52 9.80 14.73
CA GLN A 181 0.78 8.99 15.69
C GLN A 181 0.25 9.82 16.87
N GLU A 182 1.03 10.77 17.39
CA GLU A 182 0.59 11.60 18.52
C GLU A 182 -0.64 12.47 18.19
N GLU A 183 -0.67 13.03 16.98
CA GLU A 183 -1.81 13.80 16.47
C GLU A 183 -3.04 12.90 16.32
N VAL A 184 -2.86 11.73 15.69
CA VAL A 184 -3.95 10.75 15.50
C VAL A 184 -4.49 10.24 16.84
N ASP A 185 -3.65 9.94 17.81
CA ASP A 185 -4.08 9.50 19.15
C ASP A 185 -4.91 10.57 19.87
N THR A 186 -4.56 11.84 19.67
CA THR A 186 -5.30 12.97 20.22
C THR A 186 -6.67 13.11 19.56
N ILE A 187 -6.73 12.91 18.24
CA ILE A 187 -7.98 12.91 17.49
C ILE A 187 -8.87 11.75 17.91
N ILE A 188 -8.33 10.54 18.00
CA ILE A 188 -9.04 9.34 18.46
C ILE A 188 -9.72 9.62 19.81
N ARG A 189 -8.97 10.15 20.79
CA ARG A 189 -9.52 10.52 22.11
C ARG A 189 -10.66 11.54 21.99
N THR A 190 -10.50 12.55 21.14
CA THR A 190 -11.50 13.61 20.95
C THR A 190 -12.78 13.10 20.30
N VAL A 191 -12.65 12.28 19.26
CA VAL A 191 -13.79 11.66 18.56
C VAL A 191 -14.57 10.74 19.50
N TYR A 192 -13.90 9.90 20.29
CA TYR A 192 -14.58 9.05 21.27
C TYR A 192 -15.35 9.86 22.32
N ASN A 193 -14.78 10.96 22.79
CA ASN A 193 -15.48 11.86 23.71
C ASN A 193 -16.71 12.49 23.04
N CYS A 194 -16.59 12.91 21.78
CA CYS A 194 -17.69 13.48 21.01
C CYS A 194 -18.84 12.47 20.82
N ILE A 195 -18.52 11.26 20.34
CA ILE A 195 -19.49 10.17 20.17
C ILE A 195 -20.17 9.83 21.51
N ARG A 196 -19.41 9.81 22.62
CA ARG A 196 -19.97 9.57 23.95
C ARG A 196 -20.98 10.66 24.35
N LYS A 197 -20.67 11.95 24.11
CA LYS A 197 -21.60 13.06 24.35
C LYS A 197 -22.88 12.91 23.53
N ILE A 198 -22.76 12.58 22.23
CA ILE A 198 -23.91 12.33 21.36
C ILE A 198 -24.77 11.19 21.91
N ASN A 199 -24.18 10.04 22.24
CA ASN A 199 -24.93 8.91 22.77
C ASN A 199 -25.66 9.24 24.07
N LEU A 200 -25.03 10.00 24.97
CA LEU A 200 -25.64 10.41 26.23
C LEU A 200 -26.87 11.30 25.98
N PHE A 201 -26.73 12.31 25.13
CA PHE A 201 -27.83 13.22 24.77
C PHE A 201 -29.00 12.48 24.09
N LEU A 202 -28.69 11.61 23.13
CA LEU A 202 -29.71 10.81 22.45
C LEU A 202 -30.49 9.91 23.42
N HIS A 203 -29.80 9.32 24.40
CA HIS A 203 -30.42 8.48 25.41
C HIS A 203 -31.32 9.29 26.36
N GLU A 204 -30.88 10.46 26.82
CA GLU A 204 -31.65 11.35 27.70
C GLU A 204 -32.96 11.80 27.03
N GLN A 205 -32.89 12.20 25.76
CA GLN A 205 -34.09 12.63 25.02
C GLN A 205 -35.06 11.47 24.77
N GLN A 206 -34.54 10.27 24.50
CA GLN A 206 -35.39 9.09 24.35
C GLN A 206 -36.07 8.70 25.67
N ALA A 207 -35.38 8.87 26.81
CA ALA A 207 -35.95 8.65 28.13
C ALA A 207 -37.04 9.67 28.47
N PHE A 208 -36.83 10.95 28.13
CA PHE A 208 -37.82 12.01 28.30
C PHE A 208 -39.11 11.73 27.51
N VAL A 209 -39.00 11.39 26.22
CA VAL A 209 -40.16 11.05 25.37
C VAL A 209 -40.92 9.84 25.92
N LYS A 210 -40.20 8.79 26.37
CA LYS A 210 -40.83 7.62 27.01
C LYS A 210 -41.59 8.00 28.29
N SER A 211 -41.04 8.89 29.12
CA SER A 211 -41.67 9.34 30.36
C SER A 211 -42.97 10.13 30.13
N LEU A 212 -42.99 11.00 29.10
CA LEU A 212 -44.18 11.73 28.68
C LEU A 212 -45.29 10.80 28.17
N HIS A 213 -44.91 9.77 27.42
CA HIS A 213 -45.87 8.80 26.90
C HIS A 213 -46.55 7.99 28.03
N ILE A 214 -45.81 7.67 29.09
CA ILE A 214 -46.35 6.98 30.27
C ILE A 214 -47.30 7.89 31.07
N GLN A 215 -46.98 9.18 31.22
CA GLN A 215 -47.85 10.13 31.93
C GLN A 215 -49.18 10.38 31.20
N ASN A 216 -49.17 10.46 29.86
CA ASN A 216 -50.40 10.62 29.07
C ASN A 216 -51.28 9.36 29.02
N ALA A 217 -50.72 8.17 29.23
CA ALA A 217 -51.47 6.92 29.28
C ALA A 217 -52.18 6.66 30.63
N THR A 218 -51.97 7.49 31.64
CA THR A 218 -52.43 7.24 33.03
C THR A 218 -53.65 8.08 33.46
N PHE A 219 -54.31 8.80 32.55
CA PHE A 219 -55.61 9.42 32.85
C PHE A 219 -56.77 8.52 32.37
N PRO A 220 -57.55 7.89 33.27
CA PRO A 220 -58.82 7.29 32.88
C PRO A 220 -59.83 8.42 32.61
N SER A 221 -60.21 8.63 31.35
CA SER A 221 -61.39 9.41 31.02
C SER A 221 -62.63 8.70 31.57
N GLU A 222 -63.19 9.20 32.67
CA GLU A 222 -64.54 8.87 33.11
C GLU A 222 -65.53 9.29 32.02
N THR A 223 -66.04 8.30 31.29
CA THR A 223 -67.07 8.46 30.27
C THR A 223 -68.44 8.42 30.94
N ASN A 224 -69.01 9.60 31.22
CA ASN A 224 -70.45 9.74 31.46
C ASN A 224 -71.14 10.07 30.12
N THR A 225 -71.77 9.07 29.52
CA THR A 225 -72.72 9.23 28.39
C THR A 225 -74.10 9.66 28.87
N PRO A 226 -74.84 10.44 28.06
CA PRO A 226 -76.21 10.04 27.71
C PRO A 226 -76.46 10.06 26.18
N PRO A 227 -77.47 9.33 25.65
CA PRO A 227 -77.60 9.03 24.22
C PRO A 227 -78.73 9.90 23.56
N PRO A 228 -79.12 9.66 22.29
CA PRO A 228 -78.81 10.55 21.16
C PRO A 228 -80.06 11.22 20.55
N GLU A 229 -79.96 12.38 19.89
CA GLU A 229 -80.87 12.75 18.78
C GLU A 229 -80.51 14.06 18.06
N ASN A 230 -80.74 14.03 16.74
CA ASN A 230 -81.06 15.12 15.81
C ASN A 230 -79.92 15.79 14.99
N THR A 231 -79.85 15.30 13.75
CA THR A 231 -79.54 15.95 12.47
C THR A 231 -79.90 17.43 12.35
N GLU A 232 -79.03 18.26 11.74
CA GLU A 232 -79.26 19.04 10.50
C GLU A 232 -78.11 20.05 10.20
N THR A 233 -77.21 19.65 9.27
CA THR A 233 -76.76 20.28 8.01
C THR A 233 -77.03 21.81 7.79
N ILE A 234 -76.16 22.71 7.27
CA ILE A 234 -75.68 22.93 5.86
C ILE A 234 -74.77 24.19 5.75
N ASN A 235 -73.66 24.07 4.97
CA ASN A 235 -72.96 24.94 3.99
C ASN A 235 -72.83 26.49 4.18
N THR A 236 -71.78 27.19 3.71
CA THR A 236 -71.46 27.41 2.28
C THR A 236 -70.15 28.24 2.05
N VAL A 237 -69.19 27.65 1.32
CA VAL A 237 -68.39 28.10 0.13
C VAL A 237 -67.76 29.51 0.02
N SER A 238 -66.47 29.55 -0.41
CA SER A 238 -65.95 30.23 -1.65
C SER A 238 -64.42 30.03 -1.83
N PRO A 239 -63.81 30.25 -3.02
CA PRO A 239 -63.77 29.39 -4.23
C PRO A 239 -62.29 29.03 -4.62
N LEU A 240 -61.94 27.90 -5.25
CA LEU A 240 -62.14 27.37 -6.62
C LEU A 240 -61.28 28.00 -7.74
N ASP A 241 -60.38 27.18 -8.30
CA ASP A 241 -60.05 26.99 -9.74
C ASP A 241 -59.36 25.59 -9.84
N ILE A 242 -60.02 24.47 -10.21
CA ILE A 242 -60.45 23.96 -11.54
C ILE A 242 -59.23 23.81 -12.50
N ASN A 243 -58.86 22.70 -13.16
CA ASN A 243 -59.50 21.40 -13.43
C ASN A 243 -58.51 20.34 -13.99
N THR A 244 -58.84 19.07 -13.71
CA THR A 244 -58.80 17.84 -14.57
C THR A 244 -57.56 17.39 -15.35
N ASN A 245 -57.11 16.14 -15.12
CA ASN A 245 -57.65 14.96 -15.82
C ASN A 245 -57.22 13.58 -15.22
N ILE A 246 -58.20 12.90 -14.60
CA ILE A 246 -58.59 11.46 -14.59
C ILE A 246 -57.78 10.38 -13.77
N PRO A 247 -58.48 9.51 -12.97
CA PRO A 247 -57.96 8.44 -12.06
C PRO A 247 -58.18 7.00 -12.67
N PRO A 248 -58.21 5.81 -11.98
CA PRO A 248 -58.15 5.41 -10.54
C PRO A 248 -57.06 4.32 -10.26
N GLU A 249 -56.76 3.82 -9.05
CA GLU A 249 -57.55 2.99 -8.14
C GLU A 249 -56.84 2.83 -6.76
N ASP A 250 -57.68 2.86 -5.72
CA ASP A 250 -57.75 2.01 -4.53
C ASP A 250 -56.59 1.86 -3.52
N THR A 251 -56.82 2.56 -2.41
CA THR A 251 -56.47 2.25 -1.01
C THR A 251 -56.69 0.79 -0.59
N GLU A 252 -55.84 0.28 0.31
CA GLU A 252 -56.32 -0.45 1.49
C GLU A 252 -55.32 -0.46 2.65
N THR A 253 -55.81 -0.03 3.82
CA THR A 253 -55.12 0.03 5.11
C THR A 253 -55.47 -1.21 5.92
N ILE A 254 -54.47 -1.80 6.57
CA ILE A 254 -54.53 -3.06 7.33
C ILE A 254 -54.92 -2.80 8.80
N SER A 255 -55.83 -3.60 9.40
CA SER A 255 -55.83 -4.03 10.83
C SER A 255 -56.89 -5.12 11.09
N THR A 256 -56.49 -6.38 11.30
CA THR A 256 -56.25 -7.18 12.55
C THR A 256 -57.46 -7.94 13.10
N MET A 257 -57.27 -9.24 13.41
CA MET A 257 -57.71 -9.95 14.65
C MET A 257 -57.21 -11.42 14.65
N SER A 258 -56.64 -11.85 15.78
CA SER A 258 -55.93 -13.12 16.03
C SER A 258 -56.83 -14.30 16.46
N PRO A 259 -56.27 -15.54 16.57
CA PRO A 259 -56.74 -16.55 17.55
C PRO A 259 -55.59 -17.04 18.49
N PRO A 260 -55.87 -17.85 19.52
CA PRO A 260 -55.39 -17.65 20.89
C PRO A 260 -54.09 -18.40 21.23
N GLY A 261 -53.45 -17.97 22.32
CA GLY A 261 -52.24 -18.57 22.84
C GLY A 261 -52.44 -19.91 23.55
N ASN A 262 -51.36 -20.71 23.55
CA ASN A 262 -50.99 -21.60 24.64
C ASN A 262 -49.46 -21.76 24.69
N GLN A 263 -48.96 -21.98 25.90
CA GLN A 263 -47.58 -21.77 26.34
C GLN A 263 -46.58 -22.89 25.96
N HIS A 264 -45.32 -22.50 25.69
CA HIS A 264 -44.07 -22.97 26.31
C HIS A 264 -42.85 -23.12 25.35
N GLN A 265 -41.75 -22.47 25.77
CA GLN A 265 -40.30 -22.77 25.60
C GLN A 265 -39.61 -22.67 24.21
N HIS A 266 -38.57 -21.82 24.15
CA HIS A 266 -37.58 -21.63 23.06
C HIS A 266 -36.62 -22.85 22.91
N PRO A 267 -35.74 -22.90 21.87
CA PRO A 267 -35.91 -22.67 20.42
C PRO A 267 -35.41 -23.90 19.60
N PRO A 268 -35.71 -24.04 18.30
CA PRO A 268 -34.89 -24.87 17.42
C PRO A 268 -33.91 -24.04 16.59
N GLU A 269 -32.70 -24.58 16.49
CA GLU A 269 -31.67 -24.29 15.49
C GLU A 269 -32.28 -24.27 14.08
N ASN A 270 -31.82 -23.36 13.22
CA ASN A 270 -31.99 -23.51 11.78
C ASN A 270 -30.69 -23.19 11.04
N THR A 271 -30.22 -24.23 10.39
CA THR A 271 -29.15 -24.33 9.40
C THR A 271 -29.69 -23.77 8.08
N GLU A 272 -29.06 -22.75 7.50
CA GLU A 272 -29.43 -22.27 6.16
C GLU A 272 -28.70 -23.07 5.07
N THR A 273 -29.50 -23.67 4.19
CA THR A 273 -29.08 -24.39 2.98
C THR A 273 -29.17 -23.42 1.79
N ILE A 274 -28.06 -23.21 1.07
CA ILE A 274 -28.02 -22.40 -0.15
C ILE A 274 -28.19 -23.32 -1.36
N ASN A 275 -29.29 -23.13 -2.10
CA ASN A 275 -29.52 -23.76 -3.41
C ASN A 275 -28.89 -22.92 -4.53
N THR A 276 -27.92 -23.49 -5.25
CA THR A 276 -27.41 -22.96 -6.51
C THR A 276 -28.14 -23.62 -7.69
N MET A 277 -28.72 -22.81 -8.58
CA MET A 277 -29.28 -23.23 -9.86
C MET A 277 -28.19 -23.22 -10.94
N SER A 278 -28.04 -24.31 -11.68
CA SER A 278 -27.23 -24.39 -12.91
C SER A 278 -28.14 -24.67 -14.13
N PRO A 279 -27.84 -24.16 -15.33
CA PRO A 279 -28.46 -24.64 -16.57
C PRO A 279 -27.62 -25.75 -17.26
N PRO A 280 -28.19 -26.50 -18.23
CA PRO A 280 -27.91 -27.93 -18.45
C PRO A 280 -26.86 -28.28 -19.55
N GLY A 281 -26.30 -29.50 -19.48
CA GLY A 281 -25.40 -30.15 -20.48
C GLY A 281 -26.11 -30.58 -21.78
N ASN A 282 -25.53 -31.17 -22.82
CA ASN A 282 -24.31 -31.95 -23.13
C ASN A 282 -24.11 -31.90 -24.67
N GLN A 283 -22.92 -32.25 -25.22
CA GLN A 283 -22.68 -33.19 -26.36
C GLN A 283 -21.27 -33.02 -27.00
N HIS A 284 -20.72 -34.15 -27.46
CA HIS A 284 -19.37 -34.44 -27.96
C HIS A 284 -18.90 -33.71 -29.23
N GLN A 285 -17.57 -33.50 -29.37
CA GLN A 285 -16.75 -33.78 -30.57
C GLN A 285 -15.22 -33.63 -30.29
N HIS A 286 -14.38 -34.54 -30.79
CA HIS A 286 -12.91 -34.47 -30.92
C HIS A 286 -12.55 -34.56 -32.43
N PRO A 287 -11.28 -34.38 -32.91
CA PRO A 287 -10.17 -33.42 -32.64
C PRO A 287 -9.66 -32.82 -34.02
N PRO A 288 -8.46 -32.20 -34.25
CA PRO A 288 -7.10 -32.76 -34.05
C PRO A 288 -5.97 -31.77 -33.63
N GLU A 289 -4.80 -32.37 -33.42
CA GLU A 289 -3.45 -31.79 -33.25
C GLU A 289 -3.08 -30.65 -34.22
N ASN A 290 -2.25 -29.71 -33.77
CA ASN A 290 -1.24 -29.10 -34.64
C ASN A 290 -0.06 -28.48 -33.86
N THR A 291 1.10 -29.11 -34.08
CA THR A 291 2.45 -28.56 -34.25
C THR A 291 2.58 -27.04 -34.40
N GLU A 292 3.37 -26.41 -33.52
CA GLU A 292 3.96 -25.08 -33.79
C GLU A 292 5.38 -25.24 -34.37
N THR A 293 5.52 -24.82 -35.63
CA THR A 293 6.79 -24.66 -36.34
C THR A 293 7.39 -23.31 -35.98
N ILE A 294 8.62 -23.31 -35.44
CA ILE A 294 9.42 -22.09 -35.22
C ILE A 294 10.04 -21.66 -36.55
N ASN A 295 9.55 -20.57 -37.13
CA ASN A 295 10.25 -19.87 -38.22
C ASN A 295 11.14 -18.78 -37.61
N THR A 296 12.44 -19.06 -37.49
CA THR A 296 13.48 -18.04 -37.29
C THR A 296 13.70 -17.28 -38.60
N MET A 297 13.29 -16.01 -38.66
CA MET A 297 13.82 -15.07 -39.64
C MET A 297 14.96 -14.26 -38.99
N SER A 298 16.19 -14.53 -39.42
CA SER A 298 17.36 -13.72 -39.09
C SER A 298 17.29 -12.34 -39.77
N PRO A 299 17.72 -11.25 -39.11
CA PRO A 299 17.87 -9.95 -39.77
C PRO A 299 19.09 -9.95 -40.71
N PRO A 300 19.05 -9.17 -41.81
CA PRO A 300 20.11 -9.16 -42.81
C PRO A 300 21.39 -8.46 -42.32
N GLU A 301 22.53 -9.09 -42.64
CA GLU A 301 23.89 -8.59 -42.43
C GLU A 301 24.17 -7.37 -43.31
N THR A 302 24.58 -6.26 -42.70
CA THR A 302 25.16 -5.11 -43.40
C THR A 302 26.67 -5.24 -43.49
N ASN A 303 27.14 -5.55 -44.69
CA ASN A 303 28.54 -5.45 -45.11
C ASN A 303 28.95 -3.97 -45.29
N THR A 304 30.06 -3.55 -44.69
CA THR A 304 31.03 -2.61 -45.29
C THR A 304 32.35 -2.61 -44.49
N PRO A 305 33.51 -2.34 -45.13
CA PRO A 305 34.79 -2.95 -44.76
C PRO A 305 35.75 -2.05 -43.98
N ARG A 306 36.71 -2.74 -43.36
CA ARG A 306 37.91 -2.30 -42.65
C ARG A 306 38.97 -1.72 -43.60
N GLU A 307 39.65 -0.65 -43.16
CA GLU A 307 41.08 -0.24 -43.33
C GLU A 307 41.16 1.28 -43.03
N THR A 308 42.13 1.89 -42.32
CA THR A 308 43.55 1.60 -42.11
C THR A 308 44.05 2.32 -40.85
N ILE A 309 45.15 1.81 -40.32
CA ILE A 309 46.00 2.25 -39.21
C ILE A 309 46.78 3.53 -39.57
N SER A 310 46.99 4.46 -38.63
CA SER A 310 48.26 5.20 -38.55
C SER A 310 48.52 5.83 -37.17
N THR A 311 49.71 5.52 -36.70
CA THR A 311 50.46 5.93 -35.51
C THR A 311 50.98 7.37 -35.60
N THR A 312 51.00 8.10 -34.49
CA THR A 312 52.19 8.79 -33.91
C THR A 312 51.86 9.40 -32.53
N SER A 313 52.73 9.15 -31.54
CA SER A 313 52.95 9.97 -30.34
C SER A 313 54.24 10.79 -30.56
N PRO A 314 54.75 11.61 -29.59
CA PRO A 314 54.13 12.51 -28.62
C PRO A 314 54.69 13.96 -28.74
N THR A 315 54.02 14.96 -28.15
CA THR A 315 54.63 16.30 -27.95
C THR A 315 54.86 16.58 -26.48
N ALA A 316 56.13 16.76 -26.14
CA ALA A 316 56.63 17.24 -24.86
C ALA A 316 56.19 18.69 -24.61
N ILE A 317 55.78 19.01 -23.38
CA ILE A 317 55.76 20.39 -22.90
C ILE A 317 56.84 20.51 -21.82
N ASN A 318 57.83 21.32 -22.18
CA ASN A 318 58.97 21.74 -21.41
C ASN A 318 58.54 22.76 -20.34
N THR A 319 59.09 22.55 -19.16
CA THR A 319 59.25 23.46 -18.03
C THR A 319 59.74 24.86 -18.42
N ASN A 320 59.16 25.91 -17.83
CA ASN A 320 59.88 27.10 -17.35
C ASN A 320 58.92 28.12 -16.69
N ILE A 321 58.99 28.25 -15.36
CA ILE A 321 58.67 29.49 -14.65
C ILE A 321 59.70 29.62 -13.50
N PRO A 322 60.51 30.69 -13.47
CA PRO A 322 61.19 31.17 -12.27
C PRO A 322 60.59 32.52 -11.81
N PRO A 323 61.16 33.11 -10.75
CA PRO A 323 60.94 32.81 -9.34
C PRO A 323 59.62 33.36 -8.77
#